data_AF-A0A357CV17-F1
#
_entry.id   AF-A0A357CV17-F1
#
_cell.length_a   1.000
_cell.length_b   1.000
_cell.length_c   1.000
_cell.angle_alpha   90.00
_cell.angle_beta   90.00
_cell.angle_gamma   90.00
#
_symmetry.space_group_name_H-M   'P 1'
#
loop_
_entity.id
_entity.type
_entity.pdbx_description
1 polymer ?
#
loop_
_entity_poly.entity_id
_entity_poly.type
_entity_poly.pdbx_seq_one_letter_code
_entity_poly.pdbx_strand_id
1 'polypeptide(L)'
;MAVSVQIPKEITEYEEKIMFGLSIRKLICFSVAVVLGVGSYFLCTKVLGLTMDTTSYVIIIESLPLMAMGFIKKNGMPFEKYFALVIRHKTGINQLSYKTELVIDEMPDPTTETTERKSKYAWIFETKNGSNAAKPQQSRKQRKSDAALRECKVFEITKESRKRKSKETRRTIEAARQEYRAEKRRAKKAAKKGRSAQKHNTAN
;
A
#
# COMPACT_ATOMS: atom_id res chain seq x y z
N MET A 1 36.04 3.37 -39.25
CA MET A 1 34.83 2.69 -39.74
C MET A 1 33.95 2.42 -38.54
N ALA A 2 32.73 2.96 -38.50
CA ALA A 2 31.81 2.77 -37.37
C ALA A 2 31.18 1.37 -37.46
N VAL A 3 31.34 0.57 -36.40
CA VAL A 3 30.69 -0.75 -36.27
C VAL A 3 29.23 -0.50 -35.89
N SER A 4 28.32 -0.64 -36.85
CA SER A 4 26.88 -0.64 -36.60
C SER A 4 26.47 -2.03 -36.13
N VAL A 5 26.36 -2.19 -34.81
CA VAL A 5 25.73 -3.39 -34.23
C VAL A 5 24.23 -3.27 -34.44
N GLN A 6 23.61 -4.22 -35.16
CA GLN A 6 22.16 -4.26 -35.29
C GLN A 6 21.55 -4.62 -33.94
N ILE A 7 20.97 -3.61 -33.29
CA ILE A 7 20.16 -3.83 -32.09
C ILE A 7 18.86 -4.50 -32.56
N PRO A 8 18.55 -5.74 -32.11
CA PRO A 8 17.30 -6.39 -32.47
C PRO A 8 16.13 -5.55 -31.99
N LYS A 9 15.15 -5.32 -32.88
CA LYS A 9 13.92 -4.63 -32.53
C LYS A 9 13.29 -5.31 -31.31
N GLU A 10 12.94 -4.50 -30.31
CA GLU A 10 12.22 -4.90 -29.12
C GLU A 10 11.02 -5.79 -29.50
N ILE A 11 11.01 -7.04 -29.03
CA ILE A 11 9.96 -8.04 -29.26
C ILE A 11 8.56 -7.57 -28.82
N THR A 12 8.49 -6.56 -27.96
CA THR A 12 7.25 -5.93 -27.47
C THR A 12 6.52 -5.11 -28.53
N GLU A 13 7.19 -4.71 -29.61
CA GLU A 13 6.61 -3.87 -30.65
C GLU A 13 6.08 -4.68 -31.85
N TYR A 14 6.23 -6.00 -31.83
CA TYR A 14 5.68 -6.86 -32.87
C TYR A 14 4.16 -6.95 -32.77
N GLU A 15 3.48 -6.24 -33.66
CA GLU A 15 2.09 -6.53 -33.99
C GLU A 15 2.00 -7.52 -35.13
N GLU A 16 1.33 -8.65 -34.88
CA GLU A 16 0.92 -9.57 -35.95
C GLU A 16 0.02 -8.82 -36.94
N LYS A 17 0.53 -8.68 -38.16
CA LYS A 17 -0.17 -8.08 -39.30
C LYS A 17 -0.88 -9.20 -40.03
N ILE A 18 -2.21 -9.24 -39.98
CA ILE A 18 -2.96 -10.42 -40.41
C ILE A 18 -3.38 -10.32 -41.88
N MET A 19 -4.15 -9.30 -42.22
CA MET A 19 -4.54 -9.02 -43.60
C MET A 19 -4.25 -7.55 -43.89
N PHE A 20 -3.69 -7.27 -45.06
CA PHE A 20 -3.35 -5.91 -45.53
C PHE A 20 -2.30 -5.13 -44.70
N GLY A 21 -1.57 -5.79 -43.80
CA GLY A 21 -0.61 -5.07 -42.94
C GLY A 21 -1.24 -4.45 -41.69
N LEU A 22 -2.51 -4.73 -41.41
CA LEU A 22 -3.28 -4.20 -40.29
C LEU A 22 -3.38 -5.23 -39.14
N SER A 23 -3.43 -4.71 -37.90
CA SER A 23 -3.71 -5.51 -36.69
C SER A 23 -5.19 -5.92 -36.67
N ILE A 24 -5.51 -7.08 -36.09
CA ILE A 24 -6.90 -7.58 -35.91
C ILE A 24 -7.83 -6.50 -35.35
N ARG A 25 -7.35 -5.76 -34.34
CA ARG A 25 -8.12 -4.71 -33.66
C ARG A 25 -8.60 -3.63 -34.62
N LYS A 26 -7.73 -3.25 -35.55
CA LYS A 26 -8.02 -2.23 -36.59
C LYS A 26 -9.05 -2.77 -37.57
N LEU A 27 -8.99 -4.06 -37.92
CA LEU A 27 -9.97 -4.70 -38.79
C LEU A 27 -11.37 -4.75 -38.16
N ILE A 28 -11.47 -5.12 -36.88
CA ILE A 28 -12.76 -5.13 -36.15
C ILE A 28 -13.33 -3.72 -36.05
N CYS A 29 -12.50 -2.75 -35.69
CA CYS A 29 -12.95 -1.37 -35.60
C CYS A 29 -13.39 -0.81 -36.97
N PHE A 30 -12.67 -1.18 -38.04
CA PHE A 30 -13.01 -0.76 -39.40
C PHE A 30 -14.32 -1.40 -39.88
N SER A 31 -14.56 -2.68 -39.61
CA SER A 31 -15.81 -3.33 -39.97
C SER A 31 -17.01 -2.68 -39.27
N VAL A 32 -16.88 -2.37 -37.97
CA VAL A 32 -17.92 -1.65 -37.21
C VAL A 32 -18.15 -0.25 -37.77
N ALA A 33 -17.10 0.48 -38.12
CA ALA A 33 -17.22 1.82 -38.70
C ALA A 33 -17.94 1.82 -40.05
N VAL A 34 -17.70 0.82 -40.90
CA VAL A 34 -18.42 0.66 -42.19
C VAL A 34 -19.90 0.38 -41.95
N VAL A 35 -20.23 -0.53 -41.02
CA VAL A 35 -21.63 -0.86 -40.69
C VAL A 35 -22.36 0.37 -40.13
N LEU A 36 -21.72 1.12 -39.23
CA LEU A 36 -22.27 2.37 -38.69
C LEU A 36 -22.43 3.43 -39.78
N GLY A 37 -21.45 3.61 -40.68
CA GLY A 37 -21.55 4.58 -41.77
C GLY A 37 -22.74 4.32 -42.70
N VAL A 38 -22.99 3.06 -43.06
CA VAL A 38 -24.16 2.68 -43.88
C VAL A 38 -25.46 2.90 -43.10
N GLY A 39 -25.49 2.54 -41.81
CA GLY A 39 -26.63 2.77 -40.93
C GLY A 39 -26.98 4.26 -40.82
N SER A 40 -25.98 5.10 -40.54
CA SER A 40 -26.13 6.55 -40.42
C SER A 40 -26.48 7.22 -41.74
N TYR A 41 -25.97 6.72 -42.87
CA TYR A 41 -26.39 7.16 -44.20
C TYR A 41 -27.89 6.92 -44.42
N PHE A 42 -28.37 5.70 -44.12
CA PHE A 42 -29.79 5.38 -44.26
C PHE A 42 -30.64 6.24 -43.31
N LEU A 43 -30.20 6.43 -42.06
CA LEU A 43 -30.90 7.26 -41.08
C LEU A 43 -30.98 8.73 -41.54
N CYS A 44 -29.86 9.32 -41.96
CA CYS A 44 -29.81 10.72 -42.38
C CYS A 44 -30.61 10.99 -43.66
N THR A 45 -30.57 10.06 -44.62
CA THR A 45 -31.31 10.22 -45.88
C THR A 45 -32.80 9.93 -45.74
N LYS A 46 -33.20 8.94 -44.91
CA LYS A 46 -34.61 8.52 -44.78
C LYS A 46 -35.38 9.27 -43.69
N VAL A 47 -34.75 9.60 -42.57
CA VAL A 47 -35.43 10.23 -41.43
C VAL A 47 -35.28 11.76 -41.47
N LEU A 48 -34.09 12.24 -41.83
CA LEU A 48 -33.75 13.67 -41.74
C LEU A 48 -33.81 14.39 -43.10
N GLY A 49 -33.91 13.67 -44.21
CA GLY A 49 -33.98 14.25 -45.56
C GLY A 49 -32.77 15.12 -45.93
N LEU A 50 -31.61 14.85 -45.31
CA LEU A 50 -30.40 15.65 -45.49
C LEU A 50 -29.83 15.48 -46.90
N THR A 51 -29.19 16.53 -47.40
CA THR A 51 -28.46 16.47 -48.67
C THR A 51 -27.27 15.51 -48.59
N MET A 52 -26.86 14.97 -49.74
CA MET A 52 -25.76 13.99 -49.82
C MET A 52 -24.44 14.54 -49.26
N ASP A 53 -24.17 15.83 -49.49
CA ASP A 53 -22.97 16.49 -49.01
C ASP A 53 -22.94 16.57 -47.49
N THR A 54 -24.05 17.01 -46.86
CA THR A 54 -24.13 17.11 -45.41
C THR A 54 -24.04 15.74 -44.74
N THR A 55 -24.69 14.72 -45.30
CA THR A 55 -24.64 13.35 -44.79
C THR A 55 -23.22 12.79 -44.78
N SER A 56 -22.43 13.09 -45.82
CA SER A 56 -21.03 12.64 -45.91
C SER A 56 -20.16 13.23 -44.79
N TYR A 57 -20.32 14.52 -44.47
CA TYR A 57 -19.61 15.14 -43.35
C TYR A 57 -20.01 14.55 -41.99
N VAL A 58 -21.30 14.25 -41.80
CA VAL A 58 -21.79 13.61 -40.57
C VAL A 58 -21.14 12.25 -40.37
N ILE A 59 -21.08 11.42 -41.42
CA ILE A 59 -20.46 10.09 -41.37
C ILE A 59 -18.96 10.19 -41.07
N ILE A 60 -18.26 11.18 -41.64
CA ILE A 60 -16.83 11.40 -41.35
C ILE A 60 -16.66 11.74 -39.86
N ILE A 61 -17.44 12.66 -39.33
CA ILE A 61 -17.35 13.08 -37.93
C ILE A 61 -17.69 11.92 -36.98
N GLU A 62 -18.66 11.08 -37.34
CA GLU A 62 -19.07 9.92 -36.56
C GLU A 62 -18.05 8.78 -36.60
N SER A 63 -17.47 8.51 -37.78
CA SER A 63 -16.49 7.44 -37.96
C SER A 63 -15.12 7.77 -37.36
N LEU A 64 -14.79 9.06 -37.22
CA LEU A 64 -13.52 9.53 -36.65
C LEU A 64 -13.24 9.02 -35.23
N PRO A 65 -14.14 9.16 -34.23
CA PRO A 65 -13.91 8.64 -32.89
C PRO A 65 -13.83 7.11 -32.86
N LEU A 66 -14.61 6.42 -33.69
CA LEU A 66 -14.51 4.96 -33.82
C LEU A 66 -13.12 4.56 -34.29
N MET A 67 -12.68 5.10 -35.43
CA MET A 67 -11.37 4.79 -35.99
C MET A 67 -10.23 5.19 -35.04
N ALA A 68 -10.35 6.33 -34.36
CA ALA A 68 -9.40 6.75 -33.34
C ALA A 68 -9.28 5.72 -32.20
N MET A 69 -10.40 5.18 -31.69
CA MET A 69 -10.36 4.13 -30.67
C MET A 69 -9.63 2.85 -31.15
N GLY A 70 -9.77 2.48 -32.42
CA GLY A 70 -9.12 1.29 -32.99
C GLY A 70 -7.61 1.45 -33.25
N PHE A 71 -7.15 2.68 -33.54
CA PHE A 71 -5.75 2.94 -33.90
C PHE A 71 -4.90 3.51 -32.76
N ILE A 72 -5.51 4.23 -31.81
CA ILE A 72 -4.78 4.85 -30.71
C ILE A 72 -4.31 3.77 -29.73
N LYS A 73 -3.00 3.75 -29.49
CA LYS A 73 -2.39 3.01 -28.39
C LYS A 73 -1.76 4.01 -27.44
N LYS A 74 -2.10 3.91 -26.17
CA LYS A 74 -1.46 4.70 -25.12
C LYS A 74 -0.52 3.79 -24.35
N ASN A 75 0.77 4.10 -24.35
CA ASN A 75 1.80 3.36 -23.62
C ASN A 75 1.78 1.84 -23.89
N GLY A 76 1.62 1.44 -25.15
CA GLY A 76 1.55 0.02 -25.54
C GLY A 76 0.24 -0.70 -25.17
N MET A 77 -0.68 -0.07 -24.45
CA MET A 77 -1.97 -0.65 -24.12
C MET A 77 -3.05 -0.27 -25.16
N PRO A 78 -3.98 -1.21 -25.49
CA PRO A 78 -5.19 -0.87 -26.23
C PRO A 78 -6.03 0.17 -25.49
N PHE A 79 -6.75 0.99 -26.26
CA PHE A 79 -7.66 1.99 -25.75
C PHE A 79 -8.70 1.39 -24.77
N GLU A 80 -9.26 0.22 -25.07
CA GLU A 80 -10.24 -0.48 -24.21
C GLU A 80 -9.72 -0.72 -22.79
N LYS A 81 -8.49 -1.23 -22.67
CA LYS A 81 -7.86 -1.49 -21.37
C LYS A 81 -7.55 -0.18 -20.64
N TYR A 82 -7.08 0.82 -21.37
CA TYR A 82 -6.82 2.14 -20.81
C TYR A 82 -8.12 2.78 -20.30
N PHE A 83 -9.19 2.72 -21.07
CA PHE A 83 -10.49 3.29 -20.71
C PHE A 83 -11.10 2.57 -19.51
N ALA A 84 -11.05 1.23 -19.48
CA ALA A 84 -11.47 0.45 -18.32
C ALA A 84 -10.66 0.81 -17.06
N LEU A 85 -9.36 1.04 -17.20
CA LEU A 85 -8.51 1.50 -16.10
C LEU A 85 -8.91 2.89 -15.61
N VAL A 86 -9.18 3.82 -16.53
CA VAL A 86 -9.64 5.18 -16.19
C VAL A 86 -10.98 5.14 -15.47
N ILE A 87 -11.93 4.32 -15.94
CA ILE A 87 -13.23 4.15 -15.26
C ILE A 87 -12.99 3.59 -13.86
N ARG A 88 -12.24 2.49 -13.74
CA ARG A 88 -11.95 1.87 -12.44
C ARG A 88 -11.24 2.82 -11.49
N HIS A 89 -10.35 3.66 -12.02
CA HIS A 89 -9.68 4.69 -11.24
C HIS A 89 -10.66 5.79 -10.83
N LYS A 90 -11.53 6.27 -11.71
CA LYS A 90 -12.52 7.30 -11.38
C LYS A 90 -13.59 6.83 -10.40
N THR A 91 -14.03 5.58 -10.49
CA THR A 91 -15.08 5.00 -9.64
C THR A 91 -14.52 4.29 -8.41
N GLY A 92 -13.22 4.02 -8.38
CA GLY A 92 -12.55 3.30 -7.30
C GLY A 92 -12.15 4.20 -6.14
N ILE A 93 -12.04 3.59 -4.95
CA ILE A 93 -11.46 4.24 -3.77
C ILE A 93 -9.95 4.32 -3.97
N ASN A 94 -9.45 5.44 -4.49
CA ASN A 94 -8.02 5.68 -4.70
C ASN A 94 -7.29 6.11 -3.42
N GLN A 95 -7.71 5.62 -2.27
CA GLN A 95 -7.00 5.85 -1.01
C GLN A 95 -6.19 4.62 -0.67
N LEU A 96 -4.90 4.67 -1.03
CA LEU A 96 -3.93 3.69 -0.56
C LEU A 96 -3.63 3.99 0.91
N SER A 97 -4.38 3.37 1.83
CA SER A 97 -4.10 3.48 3.27
C SER A 97 -2.84 2.70 3.60
N TYR A 98 -1.71 3.42 3.69
CA TYR A 98 -0.48 2.85 4.21
C TYR A 98 -0.53 2.86 5.74
N LYS A 99 -0.54 1.68 6.36
CA LYS A 99 -0.21 1.55 7.78
C LYS A 99 1.30 1.31 7.87
N THR A 100 2.02 2.27 8.42
CA THR A 100 3.43 2.09 8.77
C THR A 100 3.48 1.25 10.03
N GLU A 101 3.82 -0.03 9.91
CA GLU A 101 4.16 -0.85 11.06
C GLU A 101 5.53 -0.40 11.59
N LEU A 102 5.53 0.16 12.79
CA LEU A 102 6.73 0.60 13.48
C LEU A 102 7.13 -0.48 14.47
N VAL A 103 8.40 -0.88 14.45
CA VAL A 103 9.00 -1.89 15.36
C VAL A 103 8.75 -1.60 16.86
N ILE A 104 8.39 -0.35 17.21
CA ILE A 104 8.08 0.09 18.58
C ILE A 104 6.73 -0.48 19.07
N ASP A 105 5.81 -0.82 18.16
CA ASP A 105 4.49 -1.37 18.50
C ASP A 105 4.54 -2.86 18.84
N GLU A 106 5.56 -3.59 18.38
CA GLU A 106 5.77 -5.02 18.67
C GLU A 106 6.53 -5.27 19.99
N MET A 107 7.14 -4.24 20.57
CA MET A 107 7.85 -4.41 21.85
C MET A 107 6.85 -4.68 22.98
N PRO A 108 6.96 -5.81 23.70
CA PRO A 108 6.06 -6.12 24.80
C PRO A 108 6.19 -5.05 25.88
N ASP A 109 5.07 -4.43 26.25
CA ASP A 109 5.04 -3.41 27.29
C ASP A 109 5.21 -4.05 28.68
N PRO A 110 6.10 -3.53 29.54
CA PRO A 110 6.24 -4.04 30.91
C PRO A 110 4.99 -3.75 31.77
N THR A 111 4.10 -2.87 31.30
CA THR A 111 2.84 -2.53 31.97
C THR A 111 1.70 -3.47 31.63
N THR A 112 1.67 -4.10 30.44
CA THR A 112 0.67 -5.13 30.10
C THR A 112 0.88 -6.39 30.93
N GLU A 113 2.13 -6.80 31.19
CA GLU A 113 2.42 -7.95 32.06
C GLU A 113 1.99 -7.73 33.52
N THR A 114 2.13 -6.50 34.04
CA THR A 114 1.68 -6.17 35.41
C THR A 114 0.16 -6.12 35.51
N THR A 115 -0.51 -5.73 34.43
CA THR A 115 -1.99 -5.66 34.38
C THR A 115 -2.59 -7.06 34.20
N GLU A 116 -1.99 -7.91 33.37
CA GLU A 116 -2.31 -9.34 33.29
C GLU A 116 -2.02 -10.08 34.61
N ARG A 117 -0.91 -9.77 35.30
CA ARG A 117 -0.66 -10.32 36.66
C ARG A 117 -1.70 -9.88 37.68
N LYS A 118 -2.17 -8.62 37.62
CA LYS A 118 -3.22 -8.11 38.52
C LYS A 118 -4.58 -8.72 38.21
N SER A 119 -4.94 -8.93 36.95
CA SER A 119 -6.22 -9.53 36.57
C SER A 119 -6.26 -11.05 36.84
N LYS A 120 -5.13 -11.76 36.65
CA LYS A 120 -5.04 -13.22 36.84
C LYS A 120 -5.15 -13.67 38.30
N TYR A 121 -4.81 -12.81 39.27
CA TYR A 121 -4.90 -13.09 40.71
C TYR A 121 -5.90 -12.18 41.48
N ALA A 122 -6.68 -11.35 40.79
CA ALA A 122 -7.64 -10.43 41.42
C ALA A 122 -8.70 -11.14 42.28
N TRP A 123 -9.12 -12.35 41.86
CA TRP A 123 -10.14 -13.15 42.54
C TRP A 123 -9.72 -13.67 43.93
N ILE A 124 -8.42 -13.65 44.25
CA ILE A 124 -7.89 -14.12 45.55
C ILE A 124 -8.13 -13.09 46.66
N PHE A 125 -8.28 -11.80 46.32
CA PHE A 125 -8.41 -10.71 47.29
C PHE A 125 -9.86 -10.24 47.50
N GLU A 126 -10.83 -10.87 46.81
CA GLU A 126 -12.23 -10.47 46.82
C GLU A 126 -13.05 -11.29 47.82
N THR A 127 -12.54 -11.48 49.04
CA THR A 127 -13.34 -12.04 50.14
C THR A 127 -13.03 -11.32 51.44
N LYS A 128 -13.86 -10.32 51.72
CA LYS A 128 -14.34 -9.85 53.03
C LYS A 128 -14.56 -8.35 52.96
N ASN A 129 -15.77 -7.97 52.53
CA ASN A 129 -16.50 -6.91 53.20
C ASN A 129 -17.97 -6.92 52.79
N GLY A 130 -18.83 -7.10 53.79
CA GLY A 130 -20.09 -6.37 53.89
C GLY A 130 -21.26 -6.91 53.09
N SER A 131 -22.06 -7.71 53.78
CA SER A 131 -23.50 -7.92 53.60
C SER A 131 -24.28 -6.76 52.95
N ASN A 132 -25.21 -7.14 52.07
CA ASN A 132 -26.36 -6.37 51.56
C ASN A 132 -26.08 -5.25 50.54
N ALA A 133 -25.79 -5.65 49.30
CA ALA A 133 -26.16 -4.87 48.13
C ALA A 133 -26.60 -5.83 47.01
N ALA A 134 -27.92 -6.04 46.89
CA ALA A 134 -28.51 -6.73 45.75
C ALA A 134 -28.16 -5.96 44.48
N LYS A 135 -27.25 -6.50 43.66
CA LYS A 135 -26.96 -5.95 42.32
C LYS A 135 -28.15 -6.26 41.42
N PRO A 136 -28.72 -5.28 40.70
CA PRO A 136 -29.82 -5.53 39.79
C PRO A 136 -29.34 -6.48 38.69
N GLN A 137 -30.18 -7.45 38.35
CA GLN A 137 -29.89 -8.48 37.37
C GLN A 137 -29.79 -7.87 35.97
N GLN A 138 -28.59 -7.44 35.61
CA GLN A 138 -28.30 -6.92 34.27
C GLN A 138 -28.47 -8.04 33.23
N SER A 139 -29.25 -7.75 32.20
CA SER A 139 -29.50 -8.65 31.07
C SER A 139 -28.18 -9.08 30.42
N ARG A 140 -28.12 -10.35 29.97
CA ARG A 140 -26.94 -10.97 29.34
C ARG A 140 -26.32 -10.14 28.21
N LYS A 141 -27.11 -9.28 27.56
CA LYS A 141 -26.66 -8.30 26.54
C LYS A 141 -25.84 -7.14 27.14
N GLN A 142 -26.22 -6.61 28.30
CA GLN A 142 -25.52 -5.50 28.96
C GLN A 142 -24.17 -5.94 29.55
N ARG A 143 -24.06 -7.18 30.06
CA ARG A 143 -22.76 -7.74 30.51
C ARG A 143 -21.78 -7.92 29.36
N LYS A 144 -22.26 -8.25 28.15
CA LYS A 144 -21.43 -8.32 26.95
C LYS A 144 -20.98 -6.94 26.46
N SER A 145 -21.86 -5.92 26.51
CA SER A 145 -21.49 -4.56 26.11
C SER A 145 -20.50 -3.90 27.08
N ASP A 146 -20.65 -4.11 28.39
CA ASP A 146 -19.69 -3.59 29.39
C ASP A 146 -18.36 -4.34 29.38
N ALA A 147 -18.34 -5.64 29.06
CA ALA A 147 -17.11 -6.38 28.81
C ALA A 147 -16.39 -5.85 27.55
N ALA A 148 -17.13 -5.61 26.47
CA ALA A 148 -16.59 -5.03 25.24
C ALA A 148 -16.05 -3.60 25.45
N LEU A 149 -16.70 -2.79 26.29
CA LEU A 149 -16.23 -1.43 26.61
C LEU A 149 -14.95 -1.41 27.45
N ARG A 150 -14.74 -2.42 28.32
CA ARG A 150 -13.48 -2.59 29.07
C ARG A 150 -12.36 -3.08 28.16
N GLU A 151 -12.66 -4.01 27.26
CA GLU A 151 -11.70 -4.49 26.26
C GLU A 151 -11.27 -3.38 25.29
N CYS A 152 -12.19 -2.51 24.84
CA CYS A 152 -11.81 -1.40 23.96
C CYS A 152 -11.03 -0.28 24.68
N LYS A 153 -11.35 0.02 25.95
CA LYS A 153 -10.71 1.14 26.69
C LYS A 153 -9.31 0.81 27.22
N VAL A 154 -8.99 -0.47 27.42
CA VAL A 154 -7.66 -0.92 27.86
C VAL A 154 -6.61 -0.82 26.73
N PHE A 155 -7.05 -0.81 25.45
CA PHE A 155 -6.17 -0.91 24.28
C PHE A 155 -6.00 0.39 23.48
N GLU A 156 -6.51 1.54 23.94
CA GLU A 156 -6.19 2.80 23.28
C GLU A 156 -4.75 3.22 23.60
N ILE A 157 -3.87 3.11 22.60
CA ILE A 157 -2.48 3.59 22.67
C ILE A 157 -2.49 5.13 22.76
N THR A 158 -2.60 5.62 23.99
CA THR A 158 -2.59 7.06 24.28
C THR A 158 -1.29 7.72 23.81
N LYS A 159 -1.35 8.99 23.39
CA LYS A 159 -0.15 9.75 22.97
C LYS A 159 0.91 9.82 24.08
N GLU A 160 0.47 9.80 25.33
CA GLU A 160 1.33 9.83 26.51
C GLU A 160 2.06 8.49 26.74
N SER A 161 1.44 7.34 26.47
CA SER A 161 2.12 6.04 26.57
C SER A 161 3.26 5.92 25.55
N ARG A 162 3.03 6.38 24.31
CA ARG A 162 4.07 6.42 23.26
C ARG A 162 5.26 7.29 23.62
N LYS A 163 5.03 8.46 24.23
CA LYS A 163 6.13 9.33 24.70
C LYS A 163 6.95 8.66 25.79
N ARG A 164 6.32 7.88 26.68
CA ARG A 164 7.02 7.12 27.73
C ARG A 164 7.89 6.02 27.13
N LYS A 165 7.34 5.21 26.21
CA LYS A 165 8.12 4.18 25.48
C LYS A 165 9.34 4.78 24.79
N SER A 166 9.16 5.87 24.04
CA SER A 166 10.25 6.53 23.32
C SER A 166 11.37 7.03 24.25
N LYS A 167 11.01 7.54 25.44
CA LYS A 167 12.00 7.96 26.44
C LYS A 167 12.75 6.78 27.03
N GLU A 168 12.08 5.65 27.25
CA GLU A 168 12.71 4.43 27.76
C GLU A 168 13.65 3.79 26.73
N THR A 169 13.25 3.71 25.46
CA THR A 169 14.14 3.22 24.38
C THR A 169 15.37 4.13 24.22
N ARG A 170 15.20 5.45 24.38
CA ARG A 170 16.36 6.36 24.38
C ARG A 170 17.31 6.10 25.54
N ARG A 171 16.79 5.83 26.74
CA ARG A 171 17.59 5.51 27.93
C ARG A 171 18.35 4.19 27.75
N THR A 172 17.74 3.15 27.19
CA THR A 172 18.42 1.88 26.94
C THR A 172 19.53 2.04 25.89
N ILE A 173 19.28 2.79 24.82
CA ILE A 173 20.31 3.12 23.81
C ILE A 173 21.47 3.90 24.42
N GLU A 174 21.18 4.87 25.29
CA GLU A 174 22.21 5.67 25.97
C GLU A 174 23.03 4.83 26.94
N ALA A 175 22.40 3.96 27.72
CA ALA A 175 23.08 3.03 28.63
C ALA A 175 24.01 2.08 27.86
N ALA A 176 23.52 1.45 26.79
CA ALA A 176 24.33 0.57 25.94
C ALA A 176 25.53 1.31 25.32
N ARG A 177 25.34 2.58 24.90
CA ARG A 177 26.44 3.43 24.40
C ARG A 177 27.47 3.74 25.49
N GLN A 178 27.05 3.93 26.74
CA GLN A 178 27.96 4.19 27.85
C GLN A 178 28.77 2.94 28.22
N GLU A 179 28.13 1.78 28.25
CA GLU A 179 28.79 0.48 28.47
C GLU A 179 29.86 0.22 27.41
N TYR A 180 29.51 0.38 26.13
CA TYR A 180 30.47 0.26 25.02
C TYR A 180 31.66 1.23 25.17
N ARG A 181 31.41 2.49 25.56
CA ARG A 181 32.48 3.48 25.79
C ARG A 181 33.36 3.11 26.98
N ALA A 182 32.79 2.57 28.05
CA ALA A 182 33.53 2.13 29.23
C ALA A 182 34.42 0.92 28.90
N GLU A 183 33.89 -0.05 28.16
CA GLU A 183 34.61 -1.23 27.71
C GLU A 183 35.75 -0.86 26.76
N LYS A 184 35.52 0.04 25.81
CA LYS A 184 36.56 0.59 24.94
C LYS A 184 37.68 1.28 25.72
N ARG A 185 37.36 2.00 26.80
CA ARG A 185 38.37 2.61 27.69
C ARG A 185 39.15 1.55 28.48
N ARG A 186 38.48 0.50 28.97
CA ARG A 186 39.12 -0.63 29.66
C ARG A 186 40.09 -1.37 28.73
N ALA A 187 39.66 -1.69 27.51
CA ALA A 187 40.50 -2.32 26.50
C ALA A 187 41.75 -1.48 26.15
N LYS A 188 41.60 -0.15 25.99
CA LYS A 188 42.74 0.75 25.77
C LYS A 188 43.72 0.77 26.95
N LYS A 189 43.22 0.79 28.20
CA LYS A 189 44.06 0.74 29.41
C LYS A 189 44.80 -0.60 29.52
N ALA A 190 44.11 -1.72 29.23
CA ALA A 190 44.72 -3.05 29.20
C ALA A 190 45.82 -3.15 28.13
N ALA A 191 45.59 -2.64 26.92
CA ALA A 191 46.59 -2.59 25.85
C ALA A 191 47.82 -1.74 26.22
N LYS A 192 47.62 -0.60 26.92
CA LYS A 192 48.73 0.24 27.41
C LYS A 192 49.56 -0.47 28.49
N LYS A 193 48.91 -1.19 29.43
CA LYS A 193 49.58 -1.98 30.46
C LYS A 193 50.33 -3.18 29.87
N GLY A 194 49.77 -3.84 28.86
CA GLY A 194 50.46 -4.88 28.08
C GLY A 194 51.71 -4.35 27.38
N ARG A 195 51.60 -3.19 26.71
CA ARG A 195 52.76 -2.51 26.09
C ARG A 195 53.84 -2.11 27.10
N SER A 196 53.49 -1.67 28.31
CA SER A 196 54.49 -1.33 29.35
C SER A 196 55.14 -2.57 29.94
N ALA A 197 54.39 -3.66 30.14
CA ALA A 197 54.93 -4.93 30.61
C ALA A 197 55.89 -5.56 29.58
N GLN A 198 55.56 -5.48 28.29
CA GLN A 198 56.41 -5.97 27.21
C GLN A 198 57.73 -5.18 27.08
N LYS A 199 57.72 -3.86 27.29
CA LYS A 199 58.95 -3.04 27.32
C LYS A 199 59.88 -3.37 28.49
N HIS A 200 59.33 -3.73 29.66
CA HIS A 200 60.13 -4.11 30.82
C HIS A 200 60.77 -5.50 30.65
N ASN A 201 60.10 -6.44 29.99
CA ASN A 201 60.65 -7.78 29.73
C ASN A 201 61.72 -7.81 28.63
N THR A 202 61.80 -6.82 27.75
CA THR A 202 62.84 -6.72 26.71
C THR A 202 64.10 -5.96 27.14
N ALA A 203 64.17 -5.53 28.41
CA ALA A 203 65.28 -4.76 28.97
C ALA A 203 66.10 -5.53 30.02
N ASN A 204 65.79 -6.82 30.23
CA ASN A 204 66.63 -7.83 30.88
C ASN A 204 67.12 -8.82 29.82
#